data_AF-A0A531KLW6-F1
#
_entry.id   AF-A0A531KLW6-F1
#
_cell.length_a   1.000
_cell.length_b   1.000
_cell.length_c   1.000
_cell.angle_alpha   90.00
_cell.angle_beta   90.00
_cell.angle_gamma   90.00
#
_symmetry.space_group_name_H-M   'P 1'
#
loop_
_entity.id
_entity.type
_entity.pdbx_description
1 polymer ?
#
loop_
_entity_poly.entity_id
_entity_poly.type
_entity_poly.pdbx_seq_one_letter_code
_entity_poly.pdbx_strand_id
1 'polypeptide(L)'
;MEYYGGDRLIWFYDIQLLFSMLSPSQRNEFVEFAECKGLRATCLDGIEATRARFHTTIPEAVCDALSRPGSREAASSYLSGSRVSRIWMDFQAARGVRNKSRFLAELLFPPAIHMRQKYRQANSTWLPWLYLRRAMTGFLKYLQTPNR
;
A
#
# COMPACT_ATOMS: atom_id res chain seq x y z
N MET A 1 -13.33 -10.39 0.03
CA MET A 1 -11.90 -10.63 0.34
C MET A 1 -11.13 -9.34 0.11
N GLU A 2 -11.00 -8.56 1.18
CA GLU A 2 -10.15 -7.38 1.21
C GLU A 2 -8.69 -7.83 1.28
N TYR A 3 -7.95 -7.63 0.20
CA TYR A 3 -6.49 -7.71 0.23
C TYR A 3 -5.98 -6.35 0.74
N TYR A 4 -5.90 -6.17 2.06
CA TYR A 4 -5.07 -5.13 2.65
C TYR A 4 -3.62 -5.58 2.50
N GLY A 5 -2.93 -5.01 1.52
CA GLY A 5 -1.54 -5.38 1.23
C GLY A 5 -0.61 -5.29 2.44
N GLY A 6 -0.92 -4.43 3.41
CA GLY A 6 -0.13 -4.17 4.62
C GLY A 6 -0.40 -5.07 5.82
N ASP A 7 -1.48 -5.86 5.83
CA ASP A 7 -1.91 -6.59 7.03
C ASP A 7 -1.49 -8.07 7.00
N ARG A 8 -0.36 -8.36 6.37
CA ARG A 8 0.17 -9.72 6.29
C ARG A 8 0.93 -10.03 7.57
N LEU A 9 0.48 -11.07 8.28
CA LEU A 9 1.12 -11.55 9.51
C LEU A 9 2.64 -11.76 9.36
N ILE A 10 3.09 -12.23 8.19
CA ILE A 10 4.50 -12.42 7.87
C ILE A 10 5.33 -11.13 8.05
N TRP A 11 4.78 -9.96 7.68
CA TRP A 11 5.51 -8.70 7.76
C TRP A 11 5.62 -8.20 9.20
N PHE A 12 4.60 -8.42 10.02
CA PHE A 12 4.67 -8.10 11.46
C PHE A 12 5.67 -9.02 12.18
N TYR A 13 5.79 -10.28 11.76
CA TYR A 13 6.81 -11.18 12.28
C TYR A 13 8.22 -10.73 11.88
N ASP A 14 8.41 -10.31 10.62
CA ASP A 14 9.69 -9.76 10.16
C ASP A 14 10.07 -8.50 10.95
N ILE A 15 9.13 -7.57 11.18
CA ILE A 15 9.35 -6.37 12.00
C ILE A 15 9.83 -6.78 13.40
N GLN A 16 9.16 -7.74 14.02
CA GLN A 16 9.55 -8.22 15.35
C GLN A 16 10.96 -8.81 15.35
N LEU A 17 11.28 -9.66 14.37
CA LEU A 17 12.58 -10.30 14.28
C LEU A 17 13.69 -9.26 14.05
N LEU A 18 13.47 -8.32 13.13
CA LEU A 18 14.41 -7.23 12.86
C LEU A 18 14.68 -6.42 14.12
N PHE A 19 13.63 -5.97 14.82
CA PHE A 19 13.79 -5.20 16.06
C PHE A 19 14.47 -5.96 17.19
N SER A 20 14.29 -7.29 17.26
CA SER A 20 14.99 -8.12 18.23
C SER A 20 16.50 -8.21 17.97
N MET A 21 16.93 -8.04 16.71
CA MET A 21 18.33 -8.05 16.30
C MET A 21 18.99 -6.66 16.36
N LEU A 22 18.22 -5.58 16.34
CA LEU A 22 18.78 -4.22 16.41
C LEU A 22 19.35 -3.90 17.80
N SER A 23 20.57 -3.38 17.82
CA SER A 23 21.16 -2.78 19.01
C SER A 23 20.43 -1.48 19.40
N PRO A 24 20.62 -0.96 20.63
CA PRO A 24 20.06 0.33 21.03
C PRO A 24 20.47 1.48 20.10
N SER A 25 21.70 1.52 19.60
CA SER A 25 22.15 2.57 18.68
C SER A 25 21.47 2.46 17.31
N GLN A 26 21.32 1.25 16.79
CA GLN A 26 20.65 1.00 15.51
C GLN A 26 19.15 1.33 15.57
N ARG A 27 18.52 1.18 16.74
CA ARG A 27 17.13 1.63 16.95
C ARG A 27 17.00 3.14 16.89
N ASN A 28 18.00 3.89 17.40
CA ASN A 28 18.02 5.34 17.26
C ASN A 28 18.24 5.76 15.80
N GLU A 29 19.19 5.11 15.10
CA GLU A 29 19.39 5.33 13.67
C GLU A 29 18.12 5.05 12.86
N PHE A 30 17.37 3.99 13.20
CA PHE A 30 16.07 3.71 12.59
C PHE A 30 15.08 4.87 12.72
N VAL A 31 14.99 5.48 13.91
CA VAL A 31 14.12 6.65 14.15
C VAL A 31 14.58 7.84 13.31
N GLU A 32 15.88 8.11 13.26
CA GLU A 32 16.46 9.19 12.45
C GLU A 32 16.19 8.98 10.96
N PHE A 33 16.31 7.73 10.47
CA PHE A 33 15.97 7.39 9.08
C PHE A 33 14.48 7.55 8.81
N ALA A 34 13.62 7.12 9.73
CA ALA A 34 12.18 7.30 9.60
C ALA A 34 11.81 8.79 9.51
N GLU A 35 12.46 9.64 10.31
CA GLU A 35 12.30 11.09 10.26
C GLU A 35 12.80 11.71 8.96
N CYS A 36 14.04 11.41 8.57
CA CYS A 36 14.66 11.91 7.34
C CYS A 36 13.85 11.53 6.08
N LYS A 37 13.15 10.40 6.11
CA LYS A 37 12.30 9.92 5.01
C LYS A 37 10.82 10.34 5.12
N GLY A 38 10.42 10.98 6.23
CA GLY A 38 9.02 11.31 6.49
C GLY A 38 8.12 10.07 6.54
N LEU A 39 8.56 9.04 7.28
CA LEU A 39 7.89 7.77 7.45
C LEU A 39 7.59 7.42 8.92
N ARG A 40 7.80 8.33 9.87
CA ARG A 40 7.65 8.11 11.31
C ARG A 40 6.26 7.57 11.67
N ALA A 41 5.20 8.16 11.12
CA ALA A 41 3.83 7.73 11.38
C ALA A 41 3.57 6.33 10.83
N THR A 42 4.02 6.04 9.60
CA THR A 42 3.89 4.70 9.01
C THR A 42 4.69 3.64 9.78
N CYS A 43 5.90 4.00 10.22
CA CYS A 43 6.72 3.13 11.06
C CYS A 43 6.06 2.87 12.42
N LEU A 44 5.48 3.91 13.04
CA LEU A 44 4.74 3.80 14.29
C LEU A 44 3.53 2.87 14.13
N ASP A 45 2.70 3.09 13.11
CA ASP A 45 1.54 2.24 12.80
C ASP A 45 1.95 0.76 12.66
N GLY A 46 3.04 0.49 11.94
CA GLY A 46 3.55 -0.88 11.77
C GLY A 46 4.04 -1.51 13.07
N ILE A 47 4.71 -0.72 13.93
CA ILE A 47 5.20 -1.17 15.23
C ILE A 47 4.03 -1.44 16.20
N GLU A 48 3.05 -0.55 16.28
CA GLU A 48 1.86 -0.73 17.12
C GLU A 48 1.06 -1.95 16.67
N ALA A 49 0.86 -2.12 15.36
CA ALA A 49 0.20 -3.28 14.77
C ALA A 49 0.96 -4.60 15.04
N THR A 50 2.29 -4.54 15.19
CA THR A 50 3.13 -5.67 15.57
C THR A 50 3.02 -5.98 17.06
N ARG A 51 3.11 -4.95 17.92
CA ARG A 51 2.96 -5.06 19.38
C ARG A 51 1.59 -5.65 19.76
N ALA A 52 0.53 -5.22 19.10
CA ALA A 52 -0.83 -5.70 19.35
C ALA A 52 -1.01 -7.21 19.05
N ARG A 53 -0.22 -7.77 18.13
CA ARG A 53 -0.35 -9.17 17.69
C ARG A 53 0.58 -10.14 18.40
N PHE A 54 1.80 -9.69 18.70
CA PHE A 54 2.85 -10.56 19.23
C PHE A 54 3.31 -10.16 20.64
N HIS A 55 2.65 -9.18 21.28
CA HIS A 55 2.98 -8.67 22.63
C HIS A 55 4.48 -8.42 22.81
N THR A 56 5.06 -7.74 21.82
CA THR A 56 6.51 -7.72 21.63
C THR A 56 7.27 -6.78 22.53
N THR A 57 8.58 -7.05 22.66
CA THR A 57 9.59 -6.24 23.35
C THR A 57 10.20 -5.15 22.47
N ILE A 58 9.43 -4.53 21.56
CA ILE A 58 9.88 -3.30 20.91
C ILE A 58 9.90 -2.19 21.97
N PRO A 59 11.05 -1.53 22.24
CA PRO A 59 11.13 -0.57 23.34
C PRO A 59 10.18 0.61 23.15
N GLU A 60 9.55 1.01 24.25
CA GLU A 60 8.60 2.14 24.27
C GLU A 60 9.28 3.45 23.83
N ALA A 61 10.56 3.64 24.17
CA ALA A 61 11.37 4.78 23.72
C ALA A 61 11.39 4.98 22.19
N VAL A 62 11.31 3.89 21.40
CA VAL A 62 11.23 4.00 19.93
C VAL A 62 9.85 4.51 19.51
N CYS A 63 8.78 4.03 20.15
CA CYS A 63 7.42 4.48 19.87
C CYS A 63 7.26 5.97 20.22
N ASP A 64 7.78 6.38 21.38
CA ASP A 64 7.76 7.77 21.84
C ASP A 64 8.53 8.70 20.91
N ALA A 65 9.66 8.24 20.38
CA ALA A 65 10.44 9.02 19.44
C ALA A 65 9.73 9.16 18.08
N LEU A 66 9.05 8.12 17.61
CA LEU A 66 8.26 8.17 16.37
C LEU A 66 6.97 8.99 16.53
N SER A 67 6.35 9.01 17.71
CA SER A 67 5.09 9.71 17.97
C SER A 67 5.22 11.22 18.15
N ARG A 68 6.44 11.77 18.34
CA ARG A 68 6.62 13.22 18.56
C ARG A 68 6.01 14.04 17.41
N PRO A 69 5.25 15.09 17.69
CA PRO A 69 4.67 15.92 16.65
C PRO A 69 5.76 16.55 15.78
N GLY A 70 5.68 16.35 14.46
CA GLY A 70 6.65 16.82 13.46
C GLY A 70 5.96 17.21 12.15
N SER A 71 6.74 17.57 11.11
CA SER A 71 6.18 17.96 9.82
C SER A 71 5.25 16.87 9.27
N ARG A 72 4.07 17.25 8.79
CA ARG A 72 3.02 16.33 8.33
C ARG A 72 3.55 15.47 7.18
N GLU A 73 3.71 14.17 7.43
CA GLU A 73 4.38 13.26 6.51
C GLU A 73 3.52 12.98 5.26
N ALA A 74 4.06 13.27 4.08
CA ALA A 74 3.37 13.02 2.81
C ALA A 74 3.10 11.51 2.59
N ALA A 75 3.99 10.66 3.09
CA ALA A 75 3.88 9.20 2.94
C ALA A 75 2.77 8.59 3.80
N SER A 76 2.54 9.08 5.02
CA SER A 76 1.43 8.63 5.86
C SER A 76 0.08 9.02 5.24
N SER A 77 -0.01 10.20 4.63
CA SER A 77 -1.18 10.63 3.85
C SER A 77 -1.40 9.78 2.59
N TYR A 78 -0.33 9.29 1.96
CA TYR A 78 -0.39 8.40 0.80
C TYR A 78 -0.82 6.96 1.15
N LEU A 79 -0.37 6.43 2.29
CA LEU A 79 -0.67 5.07 2.73
C LEU A 79 -2.02 4.93 3.43
N SER A 80 -2.48 5.98 4.15
CA SER A 80 -3.82 6.05 4.74
C SER A 80 -4.90 6.51 3.75
N GLY A 81 -4.51 6.99 2.57
CA GLY A 81 -5.43 7.47 1.54
C GLY A 81 -6.25 6.36 0.88
N SER A 82 -7.50 6.68 0.53
CA SER A 82 -8.35 5.79 -0.27
C SER A 82 -7.65 5.37 -1.57
N ARG A 83 -8.02 4.21 -2.13
CA ARG A 83 -7.43 3.66 -3.36
C ARG A 83 -7.39 4.67 -4.52
N VAL A 84 -8.34 5.60 -4.53
CA VAL A 84 -8.46 6.70 -5.50
C VAL A 84 -7.45 7.83 -5.22
N SER A 85 -7.24 8.18 -3.95
CA SER A 85 -6.24 9.17 -3.52
C SER A 85 -4.82 8.73 -3.88
N ARG A 86 -4.53 7.43 -3.70
CA ARG A 86 -3.24 6.82 -4.07
C ARG A 86 -2.98 6.89 -5.58
N ILE A 87 -3.99 6.54 -6.40
CA ILE A 87 -3.94 6.65 -7.86
C ILE A 87 -3.78 8.12 -8.31
N TRP A 88 -4.44 9.06 -7.62
CA TRP A 88 -4.32 10.50 -7.92
C TRP A 88 -2.93 11.05 -7.59
N MET A 89 -2.32 10.62 -6.49
CA MET A 89 -0.95 10.97 -6.13
C MET A 89 0.07 10.34 -7.08
N ASP A 90 -0.11 9.08 -7.48
CA ASP A 90 0.70 8.43 -8.52
C ASP A 90 0.58 9.18 -9.86
N PHE A 91 -0.62 9.64 -10.19
CA PHE A 91 -0.88 10.43 -11.39
C PHE A 91 -0.27 11.84 -11.34
N GLN A 92 -0.20 12.47 -10.17
CA GLN A 92 0.51 13.74 -10.00
C GLN A 92 2.04 13.57 -10.03
N ALA A 93 2.56 12.49 -9.44
CA ALA A 93 3.99 12.17 -9.41
C ALA A 93 4.53 11.80 -10.81
N ALA A 94 3.69 11.24 -11.68
CA ALA A 94 4.03 10.99 -13.08
C ALA A 94 4.22 12.29 -13.87
N ARG A 95 5.47 12.77 -13.98
CA ARG A 95 5.83 13.91 -14.84
C ARG A 95 5.69 13.55 -16.32
N GLY A 96 4.92 14.37 -17.07
CA GLY A 96 4.75 14.29 -18.52
C GLY A 96 3.37 13.78 -18.98
N VAL A 97 2.67 14.56 -19.80
CA VAL A 97 1.30 14.28 -20.30
C VAL A 97 1.20 12.95 -21.05
N ARG A 98 2.28 12.54 -21.73
CA ARG A 98 2.40 11.26 -22.45
C ARG A 98 2.51 10.04 -21.52
N ASN A 99 3.20 10.18 -20.38
CA ASN A 99 3.27 9.11 -19.38
C ASN A 99 1.95 8.99 -18.60
N LYS A 100 1.28 10.12 -18.36
CA LYS A 100 -0.06 10.18 -17.79
C LYS A 100 -1.10 9.47 -18.67
N SER A 101 -1.10 9.72 -19.98
CA SER A 101 -2.02 9.04 -20.90
C SER A 101 -1.71 7.55 -21.05
N ARG A 102 -0.43 7.15 -21.05
CA ARG A 102 -0.05 5.73 -21.05
C ARG A 102 -0.47 5.01 -19.77
N PHE A 103 -0.29 5.65 -18.61
CA PHE A 103 -0.73 5.10 -17.33
C PHE A 103 -2.26 4.97 -17.26
N LEU A 104 -3.00 5.99 -17.72
CA LEU A 104 -4.45 5.92 -17.83
C LEU A 104 -4.89 4.80 -18.80
N ALA A 105 -4.19 4.67 -19.93
CA ALA A 105 -4.47 3.64 -20.92
C ALA A 105 -4.17 2.24 -20.37
N GLU A 106 -3.09 2.03 -19.63
CA GLU A 106 -2.79 0.75 -18.97
C GLU A 106 -3.78 0.42 -17.85
N LEU A 107 -4.28 1.45 -17.15
CA LEU A 107 -5.27 1.29 -16.08
C LEU A 107 -6.65 0.92 -16.61
N LEU A 108 -7.11 1.61 -17.67
CA LEU A 108 -8.43 1.41 -18.29
C LEU A 108 -8.43 0.25 -19.29
N PHE A 109 -7.35 0.10 -20.05
CA PHE A 109 -7.17 -0.89 -21.11
C PHE A 109 -5.84 -1.65 -20.99
N PRO A 110 -5.66 -2.50 -19.95
CA PRO A 110 -4.45 -3.30 -19.81
C PRO A 110 -4.18 -4.12 -21.08
N PRO A 111 -2.92 -4.32 -21.48
CA PRO A 111 -2.58 -4.95 -22.76
C PRO A 111 -3.31 -6.29 -22.97
N ALA A 112 -3.69 -6.56 -24.22
CA ALA A 112 -4.51 -7.72 -24.61
C ALA A 112 -3.95 -9.07 -24.11
N ILE A 113 -2.63 -9.19 -24.01
CA ILE A 113 -1.93 -10.36 -23.47
C ILE A 113 -2.28 -10.57 -21.99
N HIS A 114 -2.27 -9.50 -21.19
CA HIS A 114 -2.64 -9.52 -19.77
C HIS A 114 -4.10 -9.93 -19.57
N MET A 115 -5.03 -9.46 -20.41
CA MET A 115 -6.45 -9.85 -20.33
C MET A 115 -6.64 -11.33 -20.65
N ARG A 116 -5.97 -11.82 -21.69
CA ARG A 116 -6.02 -13.23 -22.09
C ARG A 116 -5.41 -14.15 -21.03
N GLN A 117 -4.34 -13.73 -20.37
CA GLN A 117 -3.75 -14.48 -19.25
C GLN A 117 -4.67 -14.49 -18.03
N LYS A 118 -5.23 -13.33 -17.64
CA LYS A 118 -6.11 -13.21 -16.46
C LYS A 118 -7.43 -13.97 -16.64
N TYR A 119 -7.99 -13.97 -17.84
CA TYR A 119 -9.24 -14.67 -18.18
C TYR A 119 -9.00 -15.94 -18.99
N ARG A 120 -7.84 -16.60 -18.82
CA ARG A 120 -7.48 -17.82 -19.58
C ARG A 120 -8.50 -18.95 -19.44
N GLN A 121 -9.25 -18.98 -18.32
CA GLN A 121 -10.32 -19.95 -18.06
C GLN A 121 -11.67 -19.57 -18.70
N ALA A 122 -11.81 -18.38 -19.27
CA ALA A 122 -12.97 -18.01 -20.06
C ALA A 122 -12.81 -18.62 -21.46
N ASN A 123 -13.73 -19.48 -21.89
CA ASN A 123 -13.76 -20.11 -23.22
C ASN A 123 -13.95 -19.12 -24.39
N SER A 124 -13.67 -17.83 -24.18
CA SER A 124 -13.82 -16.76 -25.16
C SER A 124 -12.51 -15.97 -25.28
N THR A 125 -11.94 -15.98 -26.48
CA THR A 125 -10.76 -15.18 -26.86
C THR A 125 -11.14 -13.78 -27.36
N TRP A 126 -12.44 -13.45 -27.35
CA TRP A 126 -12.96 -12.18 -27.85
C TRP A 126 -12.60 -11.05 -26.87
N LEU A 127 -11.61 -10.26 -27.27
CA LEU A 127 -11.04 -9.19 -26.45
C LEU A 127 -12.09 -8.16 -25.96
N PRO A 128 -13.01 -7.66 -26.80
CA PRO A 128 -14.05 -6.71 -26.36
C PRO A 128 -14.90 -7.27 -25.21
N TRP A 129 -15.25 -8.56 -25.25
CA TRP A 129 -15.99 -9.21 -24.17
C TRP A 129 -15.19 -9.34 -22.88
N LEU A 130 -13.88 -9.60 -22.95
CA LEU A 130 -13.02 -9.64 -21.77
C LEU A 130 -12.94 -8.26 -21.09
N TYR A 131 -12.88 -7.18 -21.87
CA TYR A 131 -12.95 -5.81 -21.32
C TYR A 131 -14.33 -5.50 -20.73
N LEU A 132 -15.42 -5.89 -21.42
CA LEU A 132 -16.78 -5.69 -20.92
C LEU A 132 -17.02 -6.46 -19.61
N ARG A 133 -16.58 -7.71 -19.54
CA ARG A 133 -16.63 -8.53 -18.32
C ARG A 133 -15.83 -7.89 -17.20
N ARG A 134 -14.65 -7.32 -17.48
CA ARG A 134 -13.88 -6.57 -16.49
C ARG A 134 -14.62 -5.34 -15.99
N ALA A 135 -15.21 -4.55 -16.89
CA ALA A 135 -16.00 -3.38 -16.53
C ALA A 135 -17.20 -3.77 -15.64
N MET A 136 -17.95 -4.80 -16.03
CA MET A 136 -19.06 -5.34 -15.23
C MET A 136 -18.60 -5.87 -13.88
N THR A 137 -17.49 -6.61 -13.80
CA THR A 137 -16.98 -7.15 -12.52
C THR A 137 -16.50 -6.01 -11.60
N GLY A 138 -15.87 -4.99 -12.17
CA GLY A 138 -15.47 -3.78 -11.44
C GLY A 138 -16.68 -3.00 -10.92
N PHE A 139 -17.70 -2.82 -11.75
CA PHE A 139 -18.95 -2.15 -11.41
C PHE A 139 -19.76 -2.92 -10.37
N LEU A 140 -19.91 -4.24 -10.51
CA LEU A 140 -20.53 -5.12 -9.51
C LEU A 140 -19.80 -5.06 -8.17
N LYS A 141 -18.46 -5.03 -8.18
CA LYS A 141 -17.67 -4.89 -6.95
C LYS A 141 -17.80 -3.50 -6.31
N TYR A 142 -17.93 -2.45 -7.12
CA TYR A 142 -18.21 -1.09 -6.65
C TYR A 142 -19.61 -1.01 -6.02
N LEU A 143 -20.62 -1.59 -6.66
CA LEU A 143 -21.98 -1.67 -6.11
C LEU A 143 -22.09 -2.56 -4.86
N GLN A 144 -21.23 -3.60 -4.75
CA GLN A 144 -21.16 -4.47 -3.57
C GLN A 144 -20.32 -3.88 -2.42
N THR A 145 -19.61 -2.78 -2.64
CA THR A 145 -18.91 -2.07 -1.55
C THR A 145 -19.91 -1.11 -0.93
N PRO A 146 -20.48 -1.42 0.26
CA PRO A 146 -21.43 -0.52 0.89
C PRO A 146 -20.66 0.73 1.31
N ASN A 147 -21.25 1.89 1.03
CA ASN A 147 -20.74 3.20 1.45
C ASN A 147 -20.52 3.17 2.99
N ARG A 148 -19.27 3.18 3.42
CA ARG A 148 -18.83 3.42 4.80
C ARG A 148 -17.75 4.47 4.77
#